data_AF-R2TD89-F1
#
_entry.id   AF-R2TD89-F1
#
_cell.length_a   1.000
_cell.length_b   1.000
_cell.length_c   1.000
_cell.angle_alpha   90.00
_cell.angle_beta   90.00
_cell.angle_gamma   90.00
#
_symmetry.space_group_name_H-M   'P 1'
#
loop_
_entity.id
_entity.type
_entity.pdbx_description
1 polymer ?
#
loop_
_entity_poly.entity_id
_entity_poly.type
_entity_poly.pdbx_seq_one_letter_code
_entity_poly.pdbx_strand_id
1 'polypeptide(L)'
;MFGLVIYTFVKAGEVMNSWKHYLKKVEVDHVVNISLEDVLNEKPFTYKKVIEEMNLLATQLEDETFFICSMESEDKLDFMHVDQALNSIVDEEWSTPQVEIGRKLSWHIQENERIIELELLSDKLIAVYYDTWDEAHCFCILTKQLYFERKIATSIQYFLVDIHSGDIDLTMAIEEYGKENVEKAVKFLMDSDYIIAVKKIPKDDYEIIELIDDIEWENLAENSIEFTDLGRKVYFENTLGISLTKRIEN
;
A
#
# COMPACT_ATOMS: atom_id res chain seq x y z
N MET A 1 -30.03 -60.13 -6.72
CA MET A 1 -29.72 -58.93 -5.92
C MET A 1 -28.34 -58.48 -6.35
N PHE A 2 -28.28 -57.59 -7.35
CA PHE A 2 -27.01 -57.10 -7.91
C PHE A 2 -26.66 -55.79 -7.20
N GLY A 3 -25.54 -55.79 -6.48
CA GLY A 3 -24.99 -54.59 -5.86
C GLY A 3 -24.41 -53.68 -6.93
N LEU A 4 -25.00 -52.50 -7.09
CA LEU A 4 -24.50 -51.43 -7.92
C LEU A 4 -23.27 -50.82 -7.23
N VAL A 5 -22.07 -51.16 -7.69
CA VAL A 5 -20.85 -50.43 -7.30
C VAL A 5 -20.79 -49.19 -8.17
N ILE A 6 -21.18 -48.05 -7.60
CA ILE A 6 -20.97 -46.74 -8.22
C ILE A 6 -19.47 -46.44 -8.09
N TYR A 7 -18.75 -46.58 -9.19
CA TYR A 7 -17.43 -45.96 -9.30
C TYR A 7 -17.66 -44.46 -9.48
N THR A 8 -17.53 -43.70 -8.39
CA THR A 8 -17.25 -42.27 -8.48
C THR A 8 -15.86 -42.12 -9.06
N PHE A 9 -15.79 -41.92 -10.38
CA PHE A 9 -14.61 -41.35 -11.02
C PHE A 9 -14.49 -39.92 -10.51
N VAL A 10 -13.82 -39.73 -9.38
CA VAL A 10 -13.17 -38.45 -9.10
C VAL A 10 -12.11 -38.31 -10.18
N LYS A 11 -12.35 -37.42 -11.16
CA LYS A 11 -11.31 -36.94 -12.06
C LYS A 11 -10.18 -36.42 -11.17
N ALA A 12 -9.15 -37.24 -10.99
CA ALA A 12 -7.86 -36.75 -10.54
C ALA A 12 -7.34 -35.83 -11.65
N GLY A 13 -7.34 -34.52 -11.43
CA GLY A 13 -6.68 -33.59 -12.35
C GLY A 13 -7.33 -32.24 -12.64
N GLU A 14 -8.36 -31.80 -11.90
CA GLU A 14 -8.68 -30.36 -11.85
C GLU A 14 -8.24 -29.85 -10.47
N VAL A 15 -7.00 -29.36 -10.38
CA VAL A 15 -6.68 -28.42 -9.31
C VAL A 15 -7.62 -27.25 -9.55
N MET A 16 -8.63 -27.07 -8.70
CA MET A 16 -9.49 -25.89 -8.75
C MET A 16 -8.63 -24.67 -8.41
N ASN A 17 -8.04 -24.06 -9.44
CA ASN A 17 -7.38 -22.76 -9.36
C ASN A 17 -8.45 -21.74 -9.01
N SER A 18 -8.57 -21.45 -7.72
CA SER A 18 -9.57 -20.57 -7.14
C SER A 18 -8.92 -19.76 -6.04
N TRP A 19 -9.43 -18.55 -5.77
CA TRP A 19 -8.90 -17.71 -4.69
C TRP A 19 -8.81 -18.45 -3.35
N LYS A 20 -9.83 -19.25 -3.00
CA LYS A 20 -9.81 -20.09 -1.79
C LYS A 20 -8.66 -21.09 -1.74
N HIS A 21 -8.22 -21.61 -2.88
CA HIS A 21 -7.07 -22.52 -2.94
C HIS A 21 -5.77 -21.77 -2.68
N TYR A 22 -5.59 -20.59 -3.28
CA TYR A 22 -4.38 -19.80 -3.11
C TYR A 22 -4.27 -19.14 -1.74
N LEU A 23 -5.38 -18.66 -1.19
CA LEU A 23 -5.43 -18.06 0.15
C LEU A 23 -4.98 -19.03 1.25
N LYS A 24 -5.24 -20.34 1.08
CA LYS A 24 -4.75 -21.38 2.01
C LYS A 24 -3.23 -21.54 2.02
N LYS A 25 -2.53 -21.00 1.01
CA LYS A 25 -1.07 -21.03 0.89
C LYS A 25 -0.41 -19.77 1.46
N VAL A 26 -1.20 -18.77 1.88
CA VAL A 26 -0.67 -17.54 2.47
C VAL A 26 -0.16 -17.86 3.87
N GLU A 27 1.15 -17.81 4.04
CA GLU A 27 1.83 -17.93 5.32
C GLU A 27 2.36 -16.56 5.74
N VAL A 28 2.69 -16.38 7.03
CA VAL A 28 3.07 -15.07 7.61
C VAL A 28 4.23 -14.41 6.86
N ASP A 29 5.22 -15.19 6.41
CA ASP A 29 6.43 -14.68 5.75
C ASP A 29 6.50 -15.00 4.25
N HIS A 30 5.37 -15.38 3.63
CA HIS A 30 5.37 -15.81 2.24
C HIS A 30 4.33 -15.07 1.40
N VAL A 31 4.81 -14.44 0.32
CA VAL A 31 3.98 -13.91 -0.76
C VAL A 31 3.67 -15.02 -1.78
N VAL A 32 2.37 -15.25 -1.99
CA VAL A 32 1.87 -16.15 -3.03
C VAL A 32 1.71 -15.34 -4.32
N ASN A 33 2.40 -15.77 -5.38
CA ASN A 33 2.30 -15.18 -6.71
C ASN A 33 1.40 -16.04 -7.59
N ILE A 34 0.43 -15.41 -8.26
CA ILE A 34 -0.64 -16.10 -8.99
C ILE A 34 -0.81 -15.42 -10.34
N SER A 35 -0.75 -16.19 -11.43
CA SER A 35 -1.17 -15.70 -12.73
C SER A 35 -2.68 -15.57 -12.77
N LEU A 36 -3.19 -14.44 -13.26
CA LEU A 36 -4.63 -14.21 -13.39
C LEU A 36 -5.29 -15.17 -14.39
N GLU A 37 -4.52 -15.68 -15.35
CA GLU A 37 -4.96 -16.70 -16.31
C GLU A 37 -5.37 -18.01 -15.62
N ASP A 38 -4.64 -18.41 -14.57
CA ASP A 38 -4.92 -19.63 -13.81
C ASP A 38 -6.30 -19.55 -13.13
N VAL A 39 -6.72 -18.35 -12.75
CA VAL A 39 -7.98 -18.12 -12.07
C VAL A 39 -9.12 -17.90 -13.06
N LEU A 40 -8.93 -17.03 -14.05
CA LEU A 40 -9.97 -16.70 -15.02
C LEU A 40 -10.31 -17.88 -15.92
N ASN A 41 -9.34 -18.77 -16.20
CA ASN A 41 -9.52 -19.93 -17.10
C ASN A 41 -10.11 -19.55 -18.47
N GLU A 42 -9.87 -18.33 -18.93
CA GLU A 42 -10.40 -17.76 -20.16
C GLU A 42 -9.35 -16.84 -20.79
N LYS A 43 -9.25 -16.84 -22.13
CA LYS A 43 -8.52 -15.84 -22.92
C LYS A 43 -9.24 -15.49 -24.23
N PRO A 44 -9.19 -14.23 -24.69
CA PRO A 44 -8.68 -13.05 -23.97
C PRO A 44 -9.66 -12.59 -22.87
N PHE A 45 -9.20 -11.81 -21.89
CA PHE A 45 -10.04 -11.19 -20.86
C PHE A 45 -9.88 -9.68 -20.83
N THR A 46 -10.87 -8.99 -20.25
CA THR A 46 -10.92 -7.52 -20.18
C THR A 46 -10.57 -7.03 -18.79
N TYR A 47 -10.19 -5.75 -18.67
CA TYR A 47 -9.96 -5.10 -17.38
C TYR A 47 -11.16 -5.19 -16.44
N LYS A 48 -12.39 -5.14 -17.00
CA LYS A 48 -13.63 -5.35 -16.24
C LYS A 48 -13.65 -6.72 -15.55
N LYS A 49 -13.30 -7.80 -16.26
CA LYS A 49 -13.25 -9.15 -15.67
C LYS A 49 -12.19 -9.25 -14.58
N VAL A 50 -11.05 -8.60 -14.77
CA VAL A 50 -10.02 -8.53 -13.72
C VAL A 50 -10.57 -7.86 -12.47
N ILE A 51 -11.26 -6.73 -12.59
CA ILE A 51 -11.85 -6.03 -11.44
C ILE A 51 -12.92 -6.89 -10.75
N GLU A 52 -13.75 -7.60 -11.51
CA GLU A 52 -14.75 -8.54 -10.96
C GLU A 52 -14.07 -9.64 -10.11
N GLU A 53 -12.96 -10.21 -10.59
CA GLU A 53 -12.16 -11.18 -9.84
C GLU A 53 -11.47 -10.57 -8.60
N MET A 54 -10.94 -9.35 -8.71
CA MET A 54 -10.30 -8.68 -7.57
C MET A 54 -11.31 -8.33 -6.48
N ASN A 55 -12.51 -7.91 -6.86
CA ASN A 55 -13.62 -7.74 -5.93
C ASN A 55 -13.97 -9.07 -5.25
N LEU A 56 -14.05 -10.17 -6.00
CA LEU A 56 -14.32 -11.48 -5.44
C LEU A 56 -13.22 -11.92 -4.45
N LEU A 57 -11.95 -11.72 -4.79
CA LEU A 57 -10.82 -11.96 -3.90
C LEU A 57 -10.93 -11.14 -2.61
N ALA A 58 -11.25 -9.84 -2.71
CA ALA A 58 -11.39 -8.94 -1.57
C ALA A 58 -12.46 -9.36 -0.55
N THR A 59 -13.52 -10.05 -1.01
CA THR A 59 -14.55 -10.61 -0.10
C THR A 59 -14.07 -11.83 0.68
N GLN A 60 -12.96 -12.45 0.28
CA GLN A 60 -12.44 -13.71 0.83
C GLN A 60 -11.16 -13.52 1.65
N LEU A 61 -10.58 -12.32 1.67
CA LEU A 61 -9.41 -12.01 2.48
C LEU A 61 -9.74 -12.12 3.97
N GLU A 62 -8.81 -12.72 4.71
CA GLU A 62 -8.76 -12.60 6.16
C GLU A 62 -8.23 -11.21 6.55
N ASP A 63 -8.49 -10.79 7.79
CA ASP A 63 -7.89 -9.59 8.35
C ASP A 63 -6.35 -9.69 8.23
N GLU A 64 -5.68 -8.56 7.95
CA GLU A 64 -4.21 -8.47 7.79
C GLU A 64 -3.64 -9.22 6.58
N THR A 65 -4.48 -9.66 5.63
CA THR A 65 -4.01 -10.16 4.33
C THR A 65 -4.27 -9.13 3.24
N PHE A 66 -3.22 -8.83 2.48
CA PHE A 66 -3.26 -7.86 1.39
C PHE A 66 -3.08 -8.57 0.03
N PHE A 67 -3.42 -7.86 -1.04
CA PHE A 67 -2.99 -8.23 -2.38
C PHE A 67 -2.66 -7.01 -3.24
N ILE A 68 -1.84 -7.27 -4.26
CA ILE A 68 -1.53 -6.38 -5.38
C ILE A 68 -1.79 -7.16 -6.66
N CYS A 69 -2.61 -6.61 -7.55
CA CYS A 69 -2.77 -7.10 -8.91
C CYS A 69 -2.18 -6.08 -9.86
N SER A 70 -1.20 -6.48 -10.68
CA SER A 70 -0.49 -5.60 -11.61
C SER A 70 -0.68 -6.06 -13.04
N MET A 71 -0.98 -5.10 -13.92
CA MET A 71 -1.19 -5.27 -15.35
C MET A 71 -0.35 -4.23 -16.08
N GLU A 72 0.68 -4.67 -16.79
CA GLU A 72 1.50 -3.78 -17.63
C GLU A 72 0.98 -3.79 -19.06
N SER A 73 1.07 -2.63 -19.74
CA SER A 73 0.54 -2.42 -21.07
C SER A 73 1.43 -1.43 -21.82
N GLU A 74 1.68 -1.69 -23.11
CA GLU A 74 2.33 -0.69 -23.98
C GLU A 74 1.41 0.50 -24.19
N ASP A 75 0.13 0.22 -24.39
CA ASP A 75 -0.86 1.24 -24.68
C ASP A 75 -1.36 1.90 -23.40
N LYS A 76 -1.47 3.23 -23.46
CA LYS A 76 -2.09 4.00 -22.41
C LYS A 76 -3.58 3.71 -22.31
N LEU A 77 -4.06 3.37 -21.12
CA LEU A 77 -5.50 3.24 -20.86
C LEU A 77 -6.16 4.61 -20.77
N ASP A 78 -7.22 4.80 -21.56
CA ASP A 78 -8.00 6.04 -21.54
C ASP A 78 -9.14 5.99 -20.52
N PHE A 79 -8.82 6.37 -19.27
CA PHE A 79 -9.81 6.50 -18.22
C PHE A 79 -10.73 7.73 -18.35
N MET A 80 -10.57 8.58 -19.37
CA MET A 80 -11.60 9.60 -19.69
C MET A 80 -12.86 8.94 -20.27
N HIS A 81 -12.71 7.75 -20.85
CA HIS A 81 -13.79 6.92 -21.37
C HIS A 81 -13.80 5.58 -20.63
N VAL A 82 -14.09 5.61 -19.33
CA VAL A 82 -14.01 4.47 -18.41
C VAL A 82 -14.63 3.20 -19.00
N ASP A 83 -15.84 3.26 -19.56
CA ASP A 83 -16.49 2.08 -20.16
C ASP A 83 -15.68 1.46 -21.30
N GLN A 84 -14.97 2.26 -22.10
CA GLN A 84 -14.12 1.75 -23.17
C GLN A 84 -12.86 1.10 -22.59
N ALA A 85 -12.19 1.76 -21.63
CA ALA A 85 -11.02 1.20 -20.95
C ALA A 85 -11.32 -0.11 -20.19
N LEU A 86 -12.50 -0.21 -19.56
CA LEU A 86 -12.90 -1.43 -18.85
C LEU A 86 -13.20 -2.59 -19.80
N ASN A 87 -13.70 -2.31 -21.01
CA ASN A 87 -14.02 -3.31 -22.00
C ASN A 87 -12.87 -3.60 -22.99
N SER A 88 -11.73 -2.89 -22.90
CA SER A 88 -10.54 -3.26 -23.66
C SER A 88 -9.95 -4.57 -23.14
N ILE A 89 -9.31 -5.28 -24.05
CA ILE A 89 -8.57 -6.51 -23.74
C ILE A 89 -7.33 -6.12 -22.95
N VAL A 90 -7.00 -6.88 -21.92
CA VAL A 90 -5.74 -6.70 -21.19
C VAL A 90 -4.59 -7.07 -22.13
N ASP A 91 -3.63 -6.16 -22.23
CA ASP A 91 -2.40 -6.41 -22.98
C ASP A 91 -1.56 -7.45 -22.22
N GLU A 92 -1.13 -8.49 -22.93
CA GLU A 92 -0.27 -9.56 -22.41
C GLU A 92 1.07 -9.62 -23.15
N GLU A 93 1.38 -8.65 -24.02
CA GLU A 93 2.61 -8.64 -24.81
C GLU A 93 3.85 -8.46 -23.94
N TRP A 94 3.75 -7.62 -22.89
CA TRP A 94 4.83 -7.32 -21.97
C TRP A 94 4.81 -8.19 -20.72
N SER A 95 3.64 -8.38 -20.11
CA SER A 95 3.49 -9.27 -18.96
C SER A 95 2.09 -9.88 -18.86
N THR A 96 2.03 -11.14 -18.42
CA THR A 96 0.77 -11.71 -17.94
C THR A 96 0.41 -11.06 -16.61
N PRO A 97 -0.83 -10.57 -16.42
CA PRO A 97 -1.28 -10.01 -15.15
C PRO A 97 -1.02 -10.95 -13.98
N GLN A 98 -0.38 -10.42 -12.93
CA GLN A 98 -0.03 -11.18 -11.73
C GLN A 98 -0.78 -10.63 -10.53
N VAL A 99 -1.12 -11.54 -9.61
CA VAL A 99 -1.65 -11.21 -8.29
C VAL A 99 -0.69 -11.74 -7.23
N GLU A 100 -0.16 -10.81 -6.46
CA GLU A 100 0.62 -11.06 -5.26
C GLU A 100 -0.31 -11.02 -4.05
N ILE A 101 -0.33 -12.06 -3.23
CA ILE A 101 -1.13 -12.13 -2.00
C ILE A 101 -0.22 -12.45 -0.84
N GLY A 102 -0.32 -11.69 0.25
CA GLY A 102 0.49 -11.92 1.43
C GLY A 102 0.03 -11.09 2.62
N ARG A 103 0.44 -11.52 3.81
CA ARG A 103 0.32 -10.69 5.03
C ARG A 103 1.41 -9.61 5.10
N LYS A 104 2.51 -9.85 4.38
CA LYS A 104 3.65 -8.95 4.25
C LYS A 104 3.85 -8.60 2.79
N LEU A 105 3.13 -7.60 2.32
CA LEU A 105 3.26 -7.06 0.97
C LEU A 105 3.78 -5.64 1.01
N SER A 106 4.59 -5.27 0.02
CA SER A 106 5.11 -3.91 -0.10
C SER A 106 4.63 -3.29 -1.40
N TRP A 107 4.02 -2.11 -1.29
CA TRP A 107 3.73 -1.25 -2.45
C TRP A 107 4.75 -0.11 -2.46
N HIS A 108 5.56 -0.01 -3.51
CA HIS A 108 6.54 1.08 -3.62
C HIS A 108 5.94 2.32 -4.29
N ILE A 109 6.48 3.50 -3.99
CA ILE A 109 6.07 4.74 -4.66
C ILE A 109 6.43 4.63 -6.14
N GLN A 110 5.46 4.93 -6.98
CA GLN A 110 5.65 4.99 -8.43
C GLN A 110 5.64 6.44 -8.89
N GLU A 111 6.51 6.78 -9.84
CA GLU A 111 6.51 8.10 -10.45
C GLU A 111 5.19 8.33 -11.20
N ASN A 112 4.63 9.55 -11.09
CA ASN A 112 3.38 9.93 -11.75
C ASN A 112 2.15 9.06 -11.41
N GLU A 113 2.16 8.41 -10.23
CA GLU A 113 1.04 7.63 -9.67
C GLU A 113 -0.27 8.43 -9.62
N ARG A 114 -1.36 7.85 -10.14
CA ARG A 114 -2.72 8.44 -10.13
C ARG A 114 -3.73 7.42 -9.61
N ILE A 115 -4.64 7.87 -8.75
CA ILE A 115 -5.80 7.08 -8.35
C ILE A 115 -6.84 7.15 -9.46
N ILE A 116 -7.35 5.99 -9.88
CA ILE A 116 -8.44 5.88 -10.84
C ILE A 116 -9.73 5.57 -10.10
N GLU A 117 -10.71 6.45 -10.19
CA GLU A 117 -12.03 6.24 -9.58
C GLU A 117 -12.88 5.33 -10.48
N LEU A 118 -13.30 4.18 -9.94
CA LEU A 118 -14.10 3.19 -10.65
C LEU A 118 -15.31 2.78 -9.80
N GLU A 119 -16.53 3.01 -10.30
CA GLU A 119 -17.76 2.74 -9.56
C GLU A 119 -17.96 1.25 -9.20
N LEU A 120 -17.45 0.35 -10.05
CA LEU A 120 -17.58 -1.10 -9.83
C LEU A 120 -16.54 -1.65 -8.84
N LEU A 121 -15.58 -0.85 -8.39
CA LEU A 121 -14.51 -1.30 -7.50
C LEU A 121 -15.00 -1.30 -6.04
N SER A 122 -14.74 -2.39 -5.31
CA SER A 122 -15.05 -2.47 -3.88
C SER A 122 -14.38 -1.34 -3.10
N ASP A 123 -15.07 -0.85 -2.08
CA ASP A 123 -14.59 0.13 -1.09
C ASP A 123 -13.30 -0.29 -0.35
N LYS A 124 -13.02 -1.59 -0.29
CA LYS A 124 -11.79 -2.18 0.26
C LYS A 124 -10.59 -2.07 -0.67
N LEU A 125 -10.80 -1.71 -1.93
CA LEU A 125 -9.77 -1.69 -2.97
C LEU A 125 -9.48 -0.27 -3.43
N ILE A 126 -8.33 -0.12 -4.07
CA ILE A 126 -7.94 1.09 -4.77
C ILE A 126 -7.32 0.70 -6.11
N ALA A 127 -7.67 1.47 -7.14
CA ALA A 127 -7.09 1.34 -8.46
C ALA A 127 -6.10 2.48 -8.67
N VAL A 128 -4.91 2.12 -9.13
CA VAL A 128 -3.77 3.02 -9.29
C VAL A 128 -3.19 2.83 -10.69
N TYR A 129 -2.82 3.92 -11.33
CA TYR A 129 -2.21 3.92 -12.64
C TYR A 129 -0.95 4.78 -12.63
N TYR A 130 0.13 4.29 -13.25
CA TYR A 130 1.40 5.01 -13.33
C TYR A 130 2.16 4.62 -14.59
N ASP A 131 3.13 5.45 -14.93
CA ASP A 131 4.04 5.22 -16.04
C ASP A 131 5.29 4.51 -15.49
N THR A 132 5.78 3.50 -16.20
CA THR A 132 7.00 2.77 -15.86
C THR A 132 8.18 3.27 -16.68
N TRP A 133 9.40 2.87 -16.29
CA TRP A 133 10.60 3.15 -17.07
C TRP A 133 10.50 2.34 -18.37
N ASP A 134 10.59 3.01 -19.53
CA ASP A 134 10.44 2.46 -20.91
C ASP A 134 9.08 2.68 -21.60
N GLU A 135 8.36 3.76 -21.29
CA GLU A 135 7.08 4.15 -21.93
C GLU A 135 5.91 3.15 -21.71
N ALA A 136 6.15 2.03 -21.03
CA ALA A 136 5.09 1.12 -20.62
C ALA A 136 4.28 1.71 -19.46
N HIS A 137 3.02 1.33 -19.38
CA HIS A 137 2.08 1.78 -18.37
C HIS A 137 1.65 0.64 -17.48
N CYS A 138 1.41 0.92 -16.20
CA CYS A 138 0.94 -0.10 -15.27
C CYS A 138 -0.39 0.33 -14.64
N PHE A 139 -1.39 -0.54 -14.78
CA PHE A 139 -2.63 -0.47 -14.04
C PHE A 139 -2.59 -1.49 -12.90
N CYS A 140 -2.80 -1.02 -11.67
CA CYS A 140 -2.77 -1.83 -10.47
C CYS A 140 -4.08 -1.75 -9.70
N ILE A 141 -4.51 -2.87 -9.15
CA ILE A 141 -5.59 -2.95 -8.17
C ILE A 141 -5.00 -3.56 -6.91
N LEU A 142 -5.10 -2.86 -5.79
CA LEU A 142 -4.53 -3.33 -4.53
C LEU A 142 -5.49 -3.08 -3.37
N THR A 143 -5.23 -3.75 -2.25
CA THR A 143 -5.95 -3.50 -1.00
C THR A 143 -5.71 -2.06 -0.56
N LYS A 144 -6.80 -1.33 -0.27
CA LYS A 144 -6.75 0.10 0.06
C LYS A 144 -5.92 0.40 1.31
N GLN A 145 -5.97 -0.52 2.29
CA GLN A 145 -5.16 -0.43 3.51
C GLN A 145 -3.66 -0.41 3.19
N LEU A 146 -3.16 -1.36 2.38
CA LEU A 146 -1.75 -1.42 1.96
C LEU A 146 -1.29 -0.10 1.30
N TYR A 147 -2.11 0.47 0.42
CA TYR A 147 -1.80 1.74 -0.24
C TYR A 147 -1.62 2.90 0.75
N PHE A 148 -2.52 3.00 1.74
CA PHE A 148 -2.48 4.06 2.75
C PHE A 148 -1.38 3.85 3.77
N GLU A 149 -1.12 2.62 4.20
CA GLU A 149 0.01 2.29 5.06
C GLU A 149 1.33 2.72 4.41
N ARG A 150 1.50 2.49 3.09
CA ARG A 150 2.65 3.05 2.37
C ARG A 150 2.65 4.58 2.38
N LYS A 151 1.52 5.27 2.12
CA LYS A 151 1.50 6.75 2.15
C LYS A 151 1.96 7.26 3.52
N ILE A 152 1.47 6.66 4.61
CA ILE A 152 1.88 7.00 5.97
C ILE A 152 3.37 6.74 6.15
N ALA A 153 3.89 5.58 5.75
CA ALA A 153 5.32 5.26 5.85
C ALA A 153 6.20 6.25 5.07
N THR A 154 5.75 6.66 3.89
CA THR A 154 6.39 7.67 3.04
C THR A 154 6.41 9.04 3.72
N SER A 155 5.26 9.49 4.22
CA SER A 155 5.16 10.73 4.97
C SER A 155 6.09 10.69 6.19
N ILE A 156 6.08 9.60 6.95
CA ILE A 156 7.01 9.41 8.07
C ILE A 156 8.47 9.56 7.58
N GLN A 157 8.86 8.94 6.46
CA GLN A 157 10.21 9.08 5.92
C GLN A 157 10.58 10.54 5.61
N TYR A 158 9.68 11.31 5.00
CA TYR A 158 9.90 12.73 4.76
C TYR A 158 10.02 13.52 6.07
N PHE A 159 9.11 13.27 7.02
CA PHE A 159 9.19 13.84 8.36
C PHE A 159 10.55 13.61 9.01
N LEU A 160 11.11 12.41 8.92
CA LEU A 160 12.41 12.11 9.50
C LEU A 160 13.56 12.91 8.86
N VAL A 161 13.49 13.17 7.56
CA VAL A 161 14.48 14.00 6.85
C VAL A 161 14.37 15.46 7.32
N ASP A 162 13.15 15.97 7.47
CA ASP A 162 12.91 17.33 7.93
C ASP A 162 13.37 17.53 9.38
N ILE A 163 13.03 16.59 10.28
CA ILE A 163 13.50 16.59 11.68
C ILE A 163 15.03 16.46 11.75
N HIS A 164 15.65 15.70 10.83
CA HIS A 164 17.10 15.56 10.79
C HIS A 164 17.79 16.87 10.39
N SER A 165 17.20 17.59 9.43
CA SER A 165 17.71 18.86 8.91
C SER A 165 17.68 19.97 9.96
N GLY A 166 16.98 19.74 11.07
CA GLY A 166 16.94 20.58 12.25
C GLY A 166 15.50 20.79 12.67
N ASP A 167 15.23 22.01 13.08
CA ASP A 167 13.96 22.39 13.65
C ASP A 167 12.82 22.34 12.62
N ILE A 168 11.92 21.37 12.73
CA ILE A 168 10.83 21.19 11.77
C ILE A 168 9.73 22.23 11.99
N ASP A 169 9.26 22.83 10.89
CA ASP A 169 8.03 23.61 10.86
C ASP A 169 6.84 22.68 10.58
N LEU A 170 6.11 22.34 11.64
CA LEU A 170 4.92 21.49 11.57
C LEU A 170 3.83 22.11 10.69
N THR A 171 3.79 23.43 10.54
CA THR A 171 2.85 24.12 9.65
C THR A 171 3.13 23.77 8.20
N MET A 172 4.39 23.88 7.78
CA MET A 172 4.81 23.51 6.42
C MET A 172 4.52 22.05 6.12
N ALA A 173 4.83 21.16 7.07
CA ALA A 173 4.57 19.74 6.89
C ALA A 173 3.06 19.42 6.81
N ILE A 174 2.21 20.14 7.55
CA ILE A 174 0.75 20.02 7.45
C ILE A 174 0.23 20.51 6.09
N GLU A 175 0.79 21.60 5.57
CA GLU A 175 0.44 22.10 4.24
C GLU A 175 0.81 21.11 3.13
N GLU A 176 1.95 20.43 3.26
CA GLU A 176 2.45 19.49 2.26
C GLU A 176 1.77 18.12 2.33
N TYR A 177 1.63 17.55 3.53
CA TYR A 177 1.21 16.15 3.72
C TYR A 177 -0.23 15.99 4.25
N GLY A 178 -0.86 17.08 4.70
CA GLY A 178 -2.20 17.10 5.27
C GLY A 178 -2.23 16.76 6.77
N LYS A 179 -2.97 17.57 7.54
CA LYS A 179 -3.00 17.52 9.02
C LYS A 179 -3.15 16.12 9.62
N GLU A 180 -4.15 15.35 9.16
CA GLU A 180 -4.43 14.03 9.71
C GLU A 180 -3.24 13.05 9.55
N ASN A 181 -2.53 13.12 8.42
CA ASN A 181 -1.38 12.26 8.15
C ASN A 181 -0.19 12.66 9.02
N VAL A 182 0.03 13.96 9.19
CA VAL A 182 1.06 14.51 10.07
C VAL A 182 0.83 14.08 11.52
N GLU A 183 -0.38 14.26 12.04
CA GLU A 183 -0.74 13.87 13.40
C GLU A 183 -0.53 12.38 13.63
N LYS A 184 -0.96 11.53 12.69
CA LYS A 184 -0.74 10.07 12.76
C LYS A 184 0.73 9.71 12.73
N ALA A 185 1.52 10.31 11.84
CA ALA A 185 2.95 10.06 11.71
C ALA A 185 3.71 10.45 12.98
N VAL A 186 3.47 11.67 13.47
CA VAL A 186 4.06 12.19 14.72
C VAL A 186 3.68 11.31 15.90
N LYS A 187 2.39 11.01 16.07
CA LYS A 187 1.92 10.15 17.16
C LYS A 187 2.62 8.79 17.14
N PHE A 188 2.70 8.16 15.99
CA PHE A 188 3.38 6.88 15.84
C PHE A 188 4.86 6.96 16.24
N LEU A 189 5.55 8.03 15.82
CA LEU A 189 6.97 8.23 16.11
C LEU A 189 7.21 8.51 17.60
N MET A 190 6.32 9.28 18.25
CA MET A 190 6.36 9.54 19.70
C MET A 190 6.06 8.27 20.51
N ASP A 191 4.99 7.54 20.16
CA ASP A 191 4.60 6.28 20.80
C ASP A 191 5.70 5.20 20.65
N SER A 192 6.57 5.34 19.64
CA SER A 192 7.72 4.46 19.38
C SER A 192 9.06 5.01 19.91
N ASP A 193 9.04 6.11 20.68
CA ASP A 193 10.21 6.76 21.29
C ASP A 193 11.30 7.19 20.28
N TYR A 194 10.91 7.46 19.02
CA TYR A 194 11.81 7.98 18.00
C TYR A 194 11.91 9.49 18.02
N ILE A 195 10.84 10.17 18.40
CA ILE A 195 10.81 11.63 18.51
C ILE A 195 10.18 12.04 19.83
N ILE A 196 10.43 13.27 20.24
CA ILE A 196 9.83 13.93 21.39
C ILE A 196 9.22 15.26 20.96
N ALA A 197 8.13 15.64 21.59
CA ALA A 197 7.53 16.96 21.41
C ALA A 197 8.27 17.99 22.28
N VAL A 198 8.46 19.17 21.71
CA VAL A 198 9.12 20.29 22.39
C VAL A 198 8.35 21.60 22.20
N LYS A 199 8.37 22.43 23.23
CA LYS A 199 7.88 23.80 23.20
C LYS A 199 9.06 24.77 23.13
N LYS A 200 9.01 25.67 22.15
CA LYS A 200 9.98 26.73 21.95
C LYS A 200 9.47 28.01 22.59
N ILE A 201 10.27 28.54 23.51
CA ILE A 201 9.98 29.79 24.19
C ILE A 201 11.05 30.79 23.75
N PRO A 202 10.70 31.72 22.83
CA PRO A 202 11.64 32.73 22.37
C PRO A 202 12.01 33.68 23.53
N LYS A 203 13.30 33.96 23.67
CA LYS A 203 13.88 35.02 24.51
C LYS A 203 14.66 35.99 23.63
N ASP A 204 14.97 37.16 24.18
CA ASP A 204 15.57 38.26 23.42
C ASP A 204 16.84 37.86 22.63
N ASP A 205 17.64 36.93 23.16
CA ASP A 205 18.93 36.52 22.57
C ASP A 205 19.07 35.00 22.35
N TYR A 206 18.08 34.19 22.75
CA TYR A 206 18.14 32.73 22.66
C TYR A 206 16.74 32.10 22.70
N GLU A 207 16.65 30.80 22.46
CA GLU A 207 15.43 30.04 22.60
C GLU A 207 15.56 29.04 23.76
N ILE A 208 14.51 28.92 24.57
CA ILE A 208 14.40 27.83 25.56
C ILE A 208 13.56 26.73 24.92
N ILE A 209 14.07 25.50 24.98
CA ILE A 209 13.36 24.31 24.53
C ILE A 209 12.90 23.57 25.78
N GLU A 210 11.59 23.46 25.96
CA GLU A 210 10.96 22.69 27.03
C GLU A 210 10.39 21.39 26.47
N LEU A 211 10.61 20.27 27.16
CA LEU A 211 9.99 19.00 26.80
C LEU A 211 8.51 19.04 27.20
N ILE A 212 7.65 18.60 26.29
CA ILE A 212 6.21 18.48 26.53
C ILE A 212 5.75 17.06 26.21
N ASP A 213 4.64 16.65 26.83
CA ASP A 213 4.13 15.27 26.70
C ASP A 213 3.47 15.02 25.34
N ASP A 214 2.91 16.06 24.71
CA ASP A 214 2.21 15.99 23.43
C ASP A 214 2.30 17.34 22.71
N ILE A 215 2.06 17.36 21.40
CA ILE A 215 2.04 18.58 20.60
C ILE A 215 0.72 19.34 20.85
N GLU A 216 0.83 20.62 21.20
CA GLU A 216 -0.32 21.53 21.20
C GLU A 216 -0.64 21.92 19.75
N TRP A 217 -1.44 21.09 19.05
CA TRP A 217 -1.74 21.23 17.61
C TRP A 217 -2.43 22.57 17.23
N GLU A 218 -3.01 23.28 18.20
CA GLU A 218 -3.58 24.61 18.01
C GLU A 218 -2.53 25.73 18.04
N ASN A 219 -1.30 25.45 18.49
CA ASN A 219 -0.24 26.44 18.72
C ASN A 219 1.10 26.04 18.07
N LEU A 220 1.05 25.66 16.79
CA LEU A 220 2.21 25.13 16.05
C LEU A 220 3.39 26.10 15.94
N ALA A 221 3.17 27.42 16.09
CA ALA A 221 4.23 28.41 16.06
C ALA A 221 5.24 28.26 17.22
N GLU A 222 4.79 27.70 18.35
CA GLU A 222 5.61 27.48 19.55
C GLU A 222 5.94 26.00 19.77
N ASN A 223 5.46 25.10 18.91
CA ASN A 223 5.63 23.65 19.08
C ASN A 223 6.47 23.08 17.95
N SER A 224 7.31 22.10 18.28
CA SER A 224 8.04 21.31 17.30
C SER A 224 8.31 19.91 17.84
N ILE A 225 9.09 19.14 17.10
CA ILE A 225 9.52 17.80 17.44
C ILE A 225 11.02 17.66 17.21
N GLU A 226 11.66 16.89 18.08
CA GLU A 226 13.08 16.56 17.96
C GLU A 226 13.28 15.05 18.00
N PHE A 227 14.39 14.59 17.44
CA PHE A 227 14.81 13.20 17.62
C PHE A 227 15.25 12.91 19.05
N THR A 228 14.80 11.77 19.57
CA THR A 228 15.46 11.12 20.71
C THR A 228 16.81 10.55 20.30
N ASP A 229 17.63 10.14 21.28
CA ASP A 229 18.88 9.41 20.99
C ASP A 229 18.63 8.11 20.21
N LEU A 230 17.52 7.42 20.50
CA LEU A 230 17.08 6.24 19.75
C LEU A 230 16.72 6.62 18.32
N GLY A 231 15.90 7.66 18.13
CA GLY A 231 15.51 8.16 16.81
C GLY A 231 16.71 8.54 15.95
N ARG A 232 17.67 9.29 16.51
CA ARG A 232 18.92 9.65 15.82
C ARG A 232 19.66 8.40 15.36
N LYS A 233 19.87 7.44 16.27
CA LYS A 233 20.60 6.20 15.95
C LYS A 233 19.92 5.43 14.83
N VAL A 234 18.61 5.20 14.94
CA VAL A 234 17.85 4.34 14.00
C VAL A 234 17.67 5.03 12.64
N TYR A 235 17.62 6.36 12.60
CA TYR A 235 17.68 7.16 11.37
C TYR A 235 19.05 7.05 10.69
N PHE A 236 20.16 7.28 11.41
CA PHE A 236 21.52 7.18 10.85
C PHE A 236 21.89 5.78 10.36
N GLU A 237 21.37 4.74 10.99
CA GLU A 237 21.54 3.35 10.56
C GLU A 237 20.67 2.99 9.34
N ASN A 238 19.86 3.94 8.81
CA ASN A 238 18.82 3.72 7.78
C ASN A 238 17.80 2.62 8.13
N THR A 239 17.79 2.22 9.40
CA THR A 239 16.91 1.16 9.89
C THR A 239 15.49 1.67 10.11
N LEU A 240 15.25 2.98 10.26
CA LEU A 240 13.89 3.50 10.48
C LEU A 240 13.05 3.40 9.21
N GLY A 241 13.57 3.92 8.10
CA GLY A 241 12.92 3.85 6.79
C GLY A 241 12.63 2.40 6.38
N ILE A 242 13.59 1.50 6.61
CA ILE A 242 13.44 0.05 6.42
C ILE A 242 12.45 -0.54 7.44
N SER A 243 12.48 -0.17 8.72
CA SER A 243 11.58 -0.71 9.77
C SER A 243 10.13 -0.27 9.63
N LEU A 244 9.88 0.87 8.98
CA LEU A 244 8.55 1.41 8.69
C LEU A 244 7.93 0.71 7.49
N THR A 245 8.72 0.44 6.44
CA THR A 245 8.29 -0.47 5.36
C THR A 245 8.17 -1.90 5.89
N LYS A 246 9.05 -2.31 6.81
CA LYS A 246 8.98 -3.58 7.54
C LYS A 246 7.98 -3.59 8.71
N ARG A 247 7.26 -2.52 9.03
CA ARG A 247 6.11 -2.61 9.97
C ARG A 247 4.84 -3.05 9.24
N ILE A 248 4.90 -3.14 7.91
CA ILE A 248 4.10 -4.05 7.10
C ILE A 248 4.62 -5.51 7.22
N GLU A 249 5.69 -5.77 8.00
CA GLU A 249 6.20 -7.10 8.37
C GLU A 249 5.98 -7.50 9.85
N ASN A 250 5.12 -6.84 10.65
CA ASN A 250 4.76 -7.33 12.00
C ASN A 250 3.27 -7.21 12.33
#